data_AF-A0A1G7JDD3-F1
#
_entry.id   AF-A0A1G7JDD3-F1
#
_cell.length_a   1.000
_cell.length_b   1.000
_cell.length_c   1.000
_cell.angle_alpha   90.00
_cell.angle_beta   90.00
_cell.angle_gamma   90.00
#
_symmetry.space_group_name_H-M   'P 1'
#
loop_
_entity.id
_entity.type
_entity.pdbx_description
1 polymer ?
#
loop_
_entity_poly.entity_id
_entity_poly.type
_entity_poly.pdbx_seq_one_letter_code
_entity_poly.pdbx_strand_id
1 'polypeptide(L)'
;MNKVIEALLVAWGNEVISPALDVSIRSPLGTMDEEGGRAVGGSRCLSSVECEVAVSRASAAVATGLALLAADEADGGLGSRGRAMQYLALVRYTSLRPQPVVAQCRVLGISVRTYRTRVGELHAALAEVLPGVVSEREREGQGTAAAAAARARARAVKVAGKDEARRLQRLKASGVSHRQALRAGFGVVAE
;
A
#
# COMPACT_ATOMS: atom_id res chain seq x y z
N MET A 1 4.88 -2.64 17.69
CA MET A 1 5.04 -1.48 16.80
C MET A 1 3.85 -1.45 15.84
N ASN A 2 3.03 -0.39 15.88
CA ASN A 2 1.83 -0.29 15.05
C ASN A 2 2.23 0.08 13.60
N LYS A 3 1.94 -0.81 12.64
CA LYS A 3 2.35 -0.67 11.23
C LYS A 3 1.61 0.45 10.50
N VAL A 4 0.35 0.70 10.86
CA VAL A 4 -0.46 1.76 10.24
C VAL A 4 0.09 3.13 10.64
N ILE A 5 0.36 3.31 11.93
CA ILE A 5 0.99 4.54 12.46
C ILE A 5 2.40 4.74 11.91
N GLU A 6 3.21 3.68 11.76
CA GLU A 6 4.53 3.80 11.10
C GLU A 6 4.37 4.34 9.67
N ALA A 7 3.44 3.78 8.89
CA ALA A 7 3.22 4.20 7.51
C ALA A 7 2.66 5.63 7.39
N LEU A 8 1.91 6.09 8.39
CA LEU A 8 1.41 7.47 8.47
C LEU A 8 2.56 8.44 8.80
N LEU A 9 3.41 8.10 9.78
CA LEU A 9 4.57 8.91 10.15
C LEU A 9 5.61 9.00 9.03
N VAL A 10 5.83 7.92 8.29
CA VAL A 10 6.71 7.93 7.10
C VAL A 10 6.14 8.82 6.00
N ALA A 11 4.82 8.73 5.72
CA ALA A 11 4.18 9.58 4.72
C ALA A 11 4.25 11.07 5.12
N TRP A 12 3.94 11.38 6.37
CA TRP A 12 4.08 12.73 6.94
C TRP A 12 5.52 13.23 6.85
N GLY A 13 6.51 12.41 7.21
CA GLY A 13 7.92 12.78 7.14
C GLY A 13 8.37 13.10 5.72
N ASN A 14 7.93 12.31 4.73
CA ASN A 14 8.20 12.56 3.33
C ASN A 14 7.56 13.88 2.84
N GLU A 15 6.33 14.19 3.26
CA GLU A 15 5.69 15.48 2.93
C GLU A 15 6.40 16.68 3.56
N VAL A 16 6.92 16.54 4.77
CA VAL A 16 7.71 17.61 5.41
C VAL A 16 9.03 17.85 4.65
N ILE A 17 9.68 16.78 4.19
CA ILE A 17 10.96 16.85 3.45
C ILE A 17 10.75 17.38 2.02
N SER A 18 9.72 16.88 1.34
CA SER A 18 9.42 17.16 -0.06
C SER A 18 7.92 17.41 -0.18
N PRO A 19 7.45 18.62 0.17
CA PRO A 19 6.05 18.96 0.01
C PRO A 19 5.67 18.80 -1.46
N ALA A 20 4.55 18.12 -1.72
CA ALA A 20 3.99 18.03 -3.06
C ALA A 20 3.53 19.43 -3.48
N LEU A 21 4.42 20.19 -4.10
CA LEU A 21 4.11 21.48 -4.72
C LEU A 21 3.42 21.22 -6.06
N ASP A 22 2.25 21.83 -6.23
CA ASP A 22 1.46 21.95 -7.45
C ASP A 22 0.90 20.66 -8.07
N VAL A 23 -0.23 20.20 -7.53
CA VAL A 23 -1.22 19.53 -8.39
C VAL A 23 -1.98 20.62 -9.15
N SER A 24 -1.56 20.88 -10.39
CA SER A 24 -2.40 21.57 -11.35
C SER A 24 -3.68 20.75 -11.55
N ILE A 25 -4.78 21.23 -10.97
CA ILE A 25 -6.09 20.60 -11.12
C ILE A 25 -6.46 20.70 -12.59
N ARG A 26 -6.33 19.60 -13.34
CA ARG A 26 -6.91 19.50 -14.68
C ARG A 26 -8.41 19.68 -14.49
N SER A 27 -8.95 20.77 -15.05
CA SER A 27 -10.36 21.13 -14.94
C SER A 27 -11.25 19.90 -15.22
N PRO A 28 -12.29 19.63 -14.40
CA PRO A 28 -13.25 18.55 -14.65
C PRO A 28 -14.07 18.79 -15.92
N LEU A 29 -14.05 20.02 -16.45
CA LEU A 29 -14.46 20.34 -17.80
C LEU A 29 -13.25 20.09 -18.69
N GLY A 30 -13.08 18.85 -19.17
CA GLY A 30 -12.02 18.51 -20.11
C GLY A 30 -11.94 19.52 -21.25
N THR A 31 -10.74 19.68 -21.83
CA THR A 31 -10.61 20.32 -23.13
C THR A 31 -11.60 19.65 -24.07
N MET A 32 -12.52 20.44 -24.61
CA MET A 32 -13.70 20.02 -25.38
C MET A 32 -13.31 19.53 -26.79
N ASP A 33 -12.25 18.73 -26.87
CA ASP A 33 -11.70 18.19 -28.11
C ASP A 33 -10.92 16.94 -27.72
N GLU A 34 -11.57 15.78 -27.82
CA GLU A 34 -11.00 14.45 -28.12
C GLU A 34 -12.14 13.44 -27.97
N GLU A 35 -12.56 12.97 -29.13
CA GLU A 35 -13.81 12.30 -29.44
C GLU A 35 -13.70 10.78 -29.19
N GLY A 36 -14.64 10.23 -28.41
CA GLY A 36 -15.04 8.83 -28.48
C GLY A 36 -14.16 7.78 -27.76
N GLY A 37 -14.72 7.10 -26.75
CA GLY A 37 -14.18 5.80 -26.34
C GLY A 37 -14.63 5.22 -25.00
N ARG A 38 -15.71 4.42 -25.03
CA ARG A 38 -16.01 3.26 -24.16
C ARG A 38 -15.62 3.35 -22.67
N ALA A 39 -16.61 3.66 -21.84
CA ALA A 39 -16.56 3.41 -20.40
C ALA A 39 -16.57 1.89 -20.10
N VAL A 40 -15.38 1.31 -19.90
CA VAL A 40 -15.21 -0.01 -19.29
C VAL A 40 -15.24 0.19 -17.77
N GLY A 41 -16.19 -0.47 -17.09
CA GLY A 41 -16.31 -0.49 -15.64
C GLY A 41 -15.02 -0.99 -14.96
N GLY A 42 -14.18 -0.05 -14.56
CA GLY A 42 -12.98 -0.27 -13.76
C GLY A 42 -13.28 0.01 -12.29
N SER A 43 -12.80 -0.86 -11.41
CA SER A 43 -12.73 -0.61 -9.97
C SER A 43 -12.19 0.80 -9.72
N ARG A 44 -12.89 1.60 -8.90
CA ARG A 44 -12.46 2.94 -8.47
C ARG A 44 -11.17 2.83 -7.65
N CYS A 45 -10.05 2.64 -8.33
CA CYS A 45 -8.76 3.02 -7.78
C CYS A 45 -8.76 4.54 -7.82
N LEU A 46 -8.63 5.16 -6.65
CA LEU A 46 -8.45 6.60 -6.52
C LEU A 46 -7.48 7.06 -7.62
N SER A 47 -7.89 8.07 -8.40
CA SER A 47 -6.98 8.71 -9.36
C SER A 47 -5.72 9.21 -8.63
N SER A 48 -4.57 9.34 -9.31
CA SER A 48 -3.31 9.78 -8.65
C SER A 48 -3.52 11.02 -7.77
N VAL A 49 -4.37 11.94 -8.23
CA VAL A 49 -4.77 13.15 -7.52
C VAL A 49 -5.53 12.86 -6.22
N GLU A 50 -6.50 11.95 -6.24
CA GLU A 50 -7.25 11.55 -5.04
C GLU A 50 -6.35 10.84 -4.02
N CYS A 51 -5.38 10.04 -4.49
CA CYS A 51 -4.35 9.45 -3.63
C CYS A 51 -3.46 10.53 -2.98
N GLU A 52 -3.00 11.52 -3.75
CA GLU A 52 -2.16 12.62 -3.25
C GLU A 52 -2.92 13.49 -2.22
N VAL A 53 -4.18 13.83 -2.49
CA VAL A 53 -5.02 14.60 -1.55
C VAL A 53 -5.28 13.80 -0.26
N ALA A 54 -5.54 12.50 -0.36
CA ALA A 54 -5.73 11.64 0.81
C ALA A 54 -4.44 11.53 1.64
N VAL A 55 -3.28 11.43 0.99
CA VAL A 55 -1.97 11.42 1.65
C VAL A 55 -1.72 12.73 2.39
N SER A 56 -1.98 13.87 1.74
CA SER A 56 -1.82 15.20 2.36
C SER A 56 -2.75 15.44 3.57
N ARG A 57 -4.00 14.98 3.50
CA ARG A 57 -4.93 15.03 4.66
C ARG A 57 -4.46 14.14 5.81
N ALA A 58 -3.98 12.94 5.53
CA ALA A 58 -3.48 12.03 6.55
C ALA A 58 -2.22 12.58 7.22
N SER A 59 -1.32 13.20 6.45
CA SER A 59 -0.11 13.86 6.96
C SER A 59 -0.45 15.10 7.79
N ALA A 60 -1.42 15.91 7.37
CA ALA A 60 -1.93 17.02 8.17
C ALA A 60 -2.50 16.53 9.51
N ALA A 61 -3.27 15.43 9.49
CA ALA A 61 -3.80 14.83 10.71
C ALA A 61 -2.67 14.34 11.65
N VAL A 62 -1.60 13.75 11.12
CA VAL A 62 -0.41 13.39 11.91
C VAL A 62 0.25 14.64 12.51
N ALA A 63 0.40 15.71 11.75
CA ALA A 63 0.97 16.97 12.24
C ALA A 63 0.12 17.56 13.39
N THR A 64 -1.21 17.59 13.23
CA THR A 64 -2.13 18.00 14.29
C THR A 64 -2.04 17.08 15.50
N GLY A 65 -2.00 15.76 15.30
CA GLY A 65 -1.89 14.79 16.39
C GLY A 65 -0.60 14.97 17.20
N LEU A 66 0.54 15.19 16.53
CA LEU A 66 1.80 15.50 17.20
C LEU A 66 1.74 16.83 17.97
N ALA A 67 1.07 17.85 17.43
CA ALA A 67 0.88 19.13 18.11
C ALA A 67 -0.01 19.00 19.35
N LEU A 68 -1.11 18.24 19.27
CA LEU A 68 -2.00 17.95 20.40
C LEU A 68 -1.26 17.20 21.51
N LEU A 69 -0.44 16.19 21.15
CA LEU A 69 0.38 15.51 22.13
C LEU A 69 1.37 16.46 22.81
N ALA A 70 1.96 17.40 22.05
CA ALA A 70 2.94 18.36 22.54
C ALA A 70 2.35 19.55 23.33
N ALA A 71 1.02 19.72 23.30
CA ALA A 71 0.32 20.71 24.10
C ALA A 71 0.54 20.47 25.60
N ASP A 72 0.30 21.49 26.41
CA ASP A 72 0.49 21.38 27.87
C ASP A 72 -0.57 20.46 28.49
N GLU A 73 -0.24 19.91 29.66
CA GLU A 73 -1.13 18.96 30.36
C GLU A 73 -2.48 19.60 30.72
N ALA A 74 -2.50 20.91 30.94
CA ALA A 74 -3.72 21.68 31.17
C ALA A 74 -4.69 21.67 29.96
N ASP A 75 -4.16 21.52 28.75
CA ASP A 75 -4.92 21.47 27.51
C ASP A 75 -5.22 20.02 27.05
N GLY A 76 -4.94 19.04 27.91
CA GLY A 76 -5.11 17.62 27.61
C GLY A 76 -3.96 17.00 26.81
N GLY A 77 -2.84 17.72 26.66
CA GLY A 77 -1.61 17.19 26.05
C GLY A 77 -0.73 16.43 27.04
N LEU A 78 0.43 15.96 26.57
CA LEU A 78 1.44 15.26 27.39
C LEU A 78 2.57 16.19 27.84
N GLY A 79 2.44 17.50 27.61
CA GLY A 79 3.41 18.53 28.00
C GLY A 79 4.84 18.22 27.53
N SER A 80 5.77 18.21 28.48
CA SER A 80 7.20 17.93 28.20
C SER A 80 7.43 16.56 27.55
N ARG A 81 6.65 15.55 27.94
CA ARG A 81 6.73 14.20 27.37
C ARG A 81 6.24 14.19 25.92
N GLY A 82 5.15 14.90 25.65
CA GLY A 82 4.63 15.09 24.30
C GLY A 82 5.60 15.80 23.36
N ARG A 83 6.21 16.89 23.84
CA ARG A 83 7.27 17.62 23.12
C ARG A 83 8.47 16.71 22.80
N ALA A 84 8.87 15.85 23.75
CA ALA A 84 9.94 14.87 23.50
C ALA A 84 9.55 13.82 22.45
N MET A 85 8.28 13.41 22.39
CA MET A 85 7.77 12.50 21.36
C MET A 85 7.70 13.17 19.98
N GLN A 86 7.28 14.43 19.93
CA GLN A 86 7.29 15.23 18.70
C GLN A 86 8.72 15.39 18.17
N TYR A 87 9.67 15.70 19.05
CA TYR A 87 11.09 15.80 18.66
C TYR A 87 11.65 14.46 18.16
N LEU A 88 11.29 13.34 18.80
CA LEU A 88 11.62 12.00 18.31
C LEU A 88 11.07 11.75 16.89
N ALA A 89 9.81 12.13 16.63
CA ALA A 89 9.17 11.96 15.34
C ALA A 89 9.90 12.77 14.24
N LEU A 90 10.26 14.02 14.53
CA LEU A 90 11.03 14.86 13.62
C LEU A 90 12.39 14.21 13.28
N VAL A 91 13.19 13.85 14.29
CA VAL A 91 14.51 13.25 14.07
C VAL A 91 14.43 11.97 13.22
N ARG A 92 13.43 11.13 13.46
CA ARG A 92 13.30 9.83 12.80
C ARG A 92 12.73 9.93 11.39
N TYR A 93 11.69 10.73 11.18
CA TYR A 93 10.89 10.67 9.95
C TYR A 93 11.13 11.84 8.99
N THR A 94 11.66 12.99 9.45
CA THR A 94 11.89 14.16 8.58
C THR A 94 13.35 14.31 8.15
N SER A 95 14.15 13.25 8.24
CA SER A 95 15.52 13.24 7.74
C SER A 95 15.56 12.92 6.25
N LEU A 96 16.11 13.82 5.42
CA LEU A 96 16.30 13.64 3.98
C LEU A 96 17.02 12.33 3.62
N ARG A 97 17.95 11.88 4.48
CA ARG A 97 18.62 10.59 4.37
C ARG A 97 18.32 9.75 5.61
N PRO A 98 17.94 8.46 5.47
CA PRO A 98 17.74 7.58 6.61
C PRO A 98 19.01 7.50 7.47
N GLN A 99 18.91 7.97 8.72
CA GLN A 99 20.03 7.91 9.66
C GLN A 99 20.02 6.57 10.42
N PRO A 100 21.19 5.99 10.76
CA PRO A 100 21.23 4.82 11.61
C PRO A 100 20.71 5.15 13.01
N VAL A 101 20.08 4.19 13.68
CA VAL A 101 19.47 4.37 15.02
C VAL A 101 20.46 4.95 16.03
N VAL A 102 21.74 4.58 15.96
CA VAL A 102 22.78 5.11 16.84
C VAL A 102 22.99 6.61 16.66
N ALA A 103 22.95 7.12 15.43
CA ALA A 103 23.05 8.56 15.16
C ALA A 103 21.82 9.30 15.69
N GLN A 104 20.62 8.76 15.47
CA GLN A 104 19.39 9.32 16.01
C GLN A 104 19.41 9.38 17.55
N CYS A 105 19.89 8.31 18.20
CA CYS A 105 20.03 8.25 19.66
C CYS A 105 20.99 9.33 20.19
N ARG A 106 22.08 9.62 19.46
CA ARG A 106 23.02 10.70 19.82
C ARG A 106 22.36 12.07 19.73
N VAL A 107 21.62 12.34 18.65
CA VAL A 107 20.87 13.60 18.49
C VAL A 107 19.85 13.79 19.62
N LEU A 108 19.16 12.71 20.00
CA LEU A 108 18.15 12.73 21.05
C LEU A 108 18.72 12.69 22.48
N GLY A 109 20.02 12.42 22.64
CA GLY A 109 20.65 12.26 23.95
C GLY A 109 20.13 11.06 24.76
N ILE A 110 19.71 9.96 24.11
CA ILE A 110 19.10 8.81 24.78
C ILE A 110 19.76 7.48 24.42
N SER A 111 19.57 6.48 25.28
CA SER A 111 20.00 5.09 25.01
C SER A 111 19.15 4.44 23.91
N VAL A 112 19.69 3.41 23.25
CA VAL A 112 18.96 2.59 22.26
C VAL A 112 17.73 1.92 22.88
N ARG A 113 17.80 1.50 24.15
CA ARG A 113 16.66 0.91 24.87
C ARG A 113 15.55 1.94 25.03
N THR A 114 15.88 3.12 25.54
CA THR A 114 14.95 4.25 25.71
C THR A 114 14.34 4.67 24.38
N TYR A 115 15.14 4.72 23.31
CA TYR A 115 14.67 5.01 21.96
C TYR A 115 13.58 4.04 21.51
N ARG A 116 13.82 2.73 21.63
CA ARG A 116 12.83 1.70 21.25
C ARG A 116 11.54 1.82 22.05
N THR A 117 11.65 2.07 23.35
CA THR A 117 10.48 2.29 24.21
C THR A 117 9.70 3.53 23.77
N ARG A 118 10.36 4.68 23.58
CA ARG A 118 9.71 5.92 23.18
C ARG A 118 9.06 5.84 21.80
N VAL A 119 9.64 5.07 20.86
CA VAL A 119 8.99 4.78 19.57
C VAL A 119 7.70 3.98 19.80
N GLY A 120 7.72 2.98 20.67
CA GLY A 120 6.51 2.25 21.04
C GLY A 120 5.43 3.14 21.64
N GLU A 121 5.81 4.03 22.57
CA GLU A 121 4.90 4.97 23.22
C GLU A 121 4.33 6.01 22.25
N LEU A 122 5.15 6.56 21.35
CA LEU A 122 4.70 7.45 20.28
C LEU A 122 3.62 6.79 19.42
N HIS A 123 3.81 5.52 19.07
CA HIS A 123 2.84 4.79 18.25
C HIS A 123 1.53 4.53 18.99
N ALA A 124 1.58 4.28 20.29
CA ALA A 124 0.41 4.10 21.12
C ALA A 124 -0.36 5.42 21.26
N ALA A 125 0.33 6.50 21.64
CA ALA A 125 -0.27 7.82 21.82
C ALA A 125 -0.92 8.36 20.53
N LEU A 126 -0.27 8.19 19.38
CA LEU A 126 -0.87 8.61 18.10
C LEU A 126 -2.06 7.75 17.68
N ALA A 127 -2.10 6.47 18.05
CA ALA A 127 -3.26 5.62 17.75
C ALA A 127 -4.51 6.06 18.53
N GLU A 128 -4.33 6.59 19.74
CA GLU A 128 -5.42 7.15 20.54
C GLU A 128 -5.95 8.48 19.98
N VAL A 129 -5.05 9.31 19.44
CA VAL A 129 -5.41 10.64 18.90
C VAL A 129 -5.97 10.56 17.47
N LEU A 130 -5.64 9.51 16.70
CA LEU A 130 -6.01 9.40 15.27
C LEU A 130 -6.90 8.18 14.94
N PRO A 131 -7.98 7.89 15.69
CA PRO A 131 -8.76 6.67 15.48
C PRO A 131 -9.45 6.62 14.11
N GLY A 132 -9.91 7.77 13.61
CA GLY A 132 -10.56 7.88 12.30
C GLY A 132 -9.61 7.58 11.13
N VAL A 133 -8.45 8.23 11.13
CA VAL A 133 -7.44 8.07 10.06
C VAL A 133 -6.84 6.66 10.05
N VAL A 134 -6.65 6.06 11.23
CA VAL A 134 -6.20 4.66 11.35
C VAL A 134 -7.25 3.71 10.77
N SER A 135 -8.52 3.89 11.12
CA SER A 135 -9.62 3.03 10.67
C SER A 135 -9.85 3.12 9.15
N GLU A 136 -9.74 4.30 8.56
CA GLU A 136 -9.84 4.51 7.11
C GLU A 136 -8.70 3.81 6.36
N ARG A 137 -7.46 4.00 6.81
CA ARG A 137 -6.29 3.32 6.23
C ARG A 137 -6.31 1.81 6.39
N GLU A 138 -6.82 1.30 7.52
CA GLU A 138 -6.98 -0.14 7.72
C GLU A 138 -7.99 -0.72 6.72
N ARG A 139 -9.10 -0.02 6.46
CA ARG A 139 -10.07 -0.41 5.43
C ARG A 139 -9.49 -0.37 4.02
N GLU A 140 -8.70 0.66 3.70
CA GLU A 140 -8.00 0.74 2.41
C GLU A 140 -6.95 -0.37 2.25
N GLY A 141 -6.19 -0.66 3.31
CA GLY A 141 -5.24 -1.78 3.37
C GLY A 141 -5.93 -3.14 3.18
N GLN A 142 -7.11 -3.33 3.74
CA GLN A 142 -7.93 -4.53 3.53
C GLN A 142 -8.45 -4.63 2.09
N GLY A 143 -8.88 -3.50 1.50
CA GLY A 143 -9.32 -3.44 0.10
C GLY A 143 -8.21 -3.79 -0.89
N THR A 144 -7.00 -3.29 -0.67
CA THR A 144 -5.83 -3.59 -1.51
C THR A 144 -5.39 -5.06 -1.37
N ALA A 145 -5.40 -5.60 -0.15
CA ALA A 145 -5.10 -7.02 0.09
C ALA A 145 -6.15 -7.95 -0.55
N ALA A 146 -7.43 -7.61 -0.47
CA ALA A 146 -8.51 -8.35 -1.11
C ALA A 146 -8.39 -8.33 -2.64
N ALA A 147 -8.05 -7.17 -3.22
CA ALA A 147 -7.77 -7.03 -4.65
C ALA A 147 -6.54 -7.84 -5.10
N ALA A 148 -5.46 -7.86 -4.31
CA ALA A 148 -4.29 -8.69 -4.58
C ALA A 148 -4.62 -10.19 -4.55
N ALA A 149 -5.39 -10.63 -3.55
CA ALA A 149 -5.85 -12.01 -3.44
C ALA A 149 -6.80 -12.42 -4.59
N ALA A 150 -7.66 -11.51 -5.06
CA ALA A 150 -8.50 -11.74 -6.23
C ALA A 150 -7.66 -11.91 -7.52
N ARG A 151 -6.63 -11.08 -7.71
CA ARG A 151 -5.68 -11.20 -8.83
C ARG A 151 -4.90 -12.52 -8.78
N ALA A 152 -4.47 -12.95 -7.59
CA ALA A 152 -3.78 -14.24 -7.42
C ALA A 152 -4.70 -15.41 -7.80
N ARG A 153 -5.96 -15.41 -7.36
CA ARG A 153 -6.96 -16.42 -7.73
C ARG A 153 -7.21 -16.44 -9.24
N ALA A 154 -7.39 -15.28 -9.87
CA ALA A 154 -7.57 -15.20 -11.33
C ALA A 154 -6.37 -15.76 -12.12
N ARG A 155 -5.15 -15.55 -11.62
CA ARG A 155 -3.93 -16.15 -12.21
C ARG A 155 -3.93 -17.67 -12.05
N ALA A 156 -4.27 -18.20 -10.88
CA ALA A 156 -4.34 -19.63 -10.64
C ALA A 156 -5.35 -20.33 -11.56
N VAL A 157 -6.54 -19.75 -11.76
CA VAL A 157 -7.55 -20.28 -12.69
C VAL A 157 -7.03 -20.29 -14.13
N LYS A 158 -6.35 -19.22 -14.57
CA LYS A 158 -5.74 -19.17 -15.91
C LYS A 158 -4.66 -20.24 -16.12
N VAL A 159 -3.86 -20.53 -15.08
CA VAL A 159 -2.83 -21.57 -15.14
C VAL A 159 -3.49 -22.95 -15.24
N ALA A 160 -4.46 -23.24 -14.35
CA ALA A 160 -5.20 -24.51 -14.38
C ALA A 160 -5.90 -24.76 -15.73
N GLY A 161 -6.50 -23.72 -16.33
CA GLY A 161 -7.12 -23.82 -17.66
C GLY A 161 -6.11 -24.13 -18.78
N LYS A 162 -4.88 -23.58 -18.70
CA LYS A 162 -3.81 -23.91 -19.64
C LYS A 162 -3.33 -25.36 -19.49
N ASP A 163 -3.25 -25.84 -18.26
CA ASP A 163 -2.81 -27.21 -17.98
C ASP A 163 -3.86 -28.24 -18.44
N GLU A 164 -5.14 -27.97 -18.23
CA GLU A 164 -6.21 -28.82 -18.73
C GLU A 164 -6.29 -28.80 -20.27
N ALA A 165 -6.10 -27.64 -20.91
CA ALA A 165 -6.02 -27.55 -22.37
C ALA A 165 -4.84 -28.36 -22.94
N ARG A 166 -3.67 -28.33 -22.28
CA ARG A 166 -2.50 -29.16 -22.63
C ARG A 166 -2.79 -30.64 -22.45
N ARG A 167 -3.48 -31.02 -21.38
CA ARG A 167 -3.90 -32.41 -21.14
C ARG A 167 -4.84 -32.91 -22.24
N LEU A 168 -5.86 -32.12 -22.60
CA LEU A 168 -6.79 -32.46 -23.67
C LEU A 168 -6.09 -32.55 -25.03
N GLN A 169 -5.11 -31.69 -25.32
CA GLN A 169 -4.30 -31.80 -26.54
C GLN A 169 -3.48 -33.10 -26.58
N ARG A 170 -2.86 -33.51 -25.46
CA ARG A 170 -2.13 -34.78 -25.37
C ARG A 170 -3.06 -35.99 -25.60
N LEU A 171 -4.26 -35.97 -25.03
CA LEU A 171 -5.26 -37.03 -25.22
C LEU A 171 -5.78 -37.09 -26.67
N LYS A 172 -5.96 -35.94 -27.32
CA LYS A 172 -6.32 -35.91 -28.75
C LYS A 172 -5.19 -36.46 -29.61
N ALA A 173 -3.94 -36.07 -29.34
CA ALA A 173 -2.78 -36.57 -30.08
C ALA A 173 -2.63 -38.10 -29.94
N SER A 174 -2.74 -38.64 -28.72
CA SER A 174 -2.67 -40.09 -28.51
C SER A 174 -3.84 -40.84 -29.17
N GLY A 175 -5.04 -40.28 -29.16
CA GLY A 175 -6.20 -40.84 -29.86
C GLY A 175 -6.04 -40.87 -31.38
N VAL A 176 -5.43 -39.83 -31.97
CA VAL A 176 -5.10 -39.79 -33.41
C VAL A 176 -4.04 -40.84 -33.75
N SER A 177 -2.97 -40.95 -32.94
CA SER A 177 -1.93 -41.97 -33.12
C SER A 177 -2.50 -43.39 -33.03
N HIS A 178 -3.42 -43.65 -32.10
CA HIS A 178 -4.07 -44.95 -31.94
C HIS A 178 -4.95 -45.31 -33.15
N ARG A 179 -5.71 -44.35 -33.69
CA ARG A 179 -6.50 -44.56 -34.93
C ARG A 179 -5.63 -44.77 -36.16
N GLN A 180 -4.50 -44.07 -36.28
CA GLN A 180 -3.55 -44.28 -37.38
C GLN A 180 -2.90 -45.66 -37.30
N ALA A 181 -2.53 -46.13 -36.12
CA ALA A 181 -2.00 -47.48 -35.91
C ALA A 181 -3.01 -48.57 -36.30
N LEU A 182 -4.28 -48.41 -35.91
CA LEU A 182 -5.35 -49.32 -36.34
C LEU A 182 -5.53 -49.31 -37.86
N ARG A 183 -5.53 -48.13 -38.50
CA ARG A 183 -5.69 -48.01 -39.97
C ARG A 183 -4.52 -48.64 -40.75
N ALA A 184 -3.30 -48.55 -40.22
CA ALA A 184 -2.13 -49.21 -40.78
C ALA A 184 -2.15 -50.73 -40.57
N GLY A 185 -2.68 -51.21 -39.44
CA GLY A 185 -2.85 -52.63 -39.15
C GLY A 185 -3.92 -53.34 -40.00
N PHE A 186 -4.93 -52.61 -40.48
CA PHE A 186 -5.98 -53.13 -41.37
C PHE A 186 -5.69 -52.91 -42.88
N GLY A 187 -4.49 -52.45 -43.23
CA GLY A 187 -4.09 -52.17 -44.62
C GLY A 187 -3.56 -53.37 -45.43
N VAL A 188 -3.63 -54.61 -44.92
CA VAL A 188 -3.15 -55.81 -45.63
C VAL A 188 -4.24 -56.87 -45.65
N VAL A 189 -5.29 -56.66 -46.44
CA VAL A 189 -6.00 -57.73 -47.16
C VAL A 189 -6.60 -57.11 -48.44
N ALA A 190 -5.87 -57.25 -49.54
CA ALA A 190 -6.41 -57.12 -50.89
C ALA A 190 -5.67 -58.13 -51.77
N GLU A 191 -6.25 -59.32 -51.87
CA GLU A 191 -6.15 -60.20 -53.04
C GLU A 191 -7.56 -60.35 -53.61
#